data_AF-J9BGI6-F1
#
_entry.id   AF-J9BGI6-F1
#
_cell.length_a   1.000
_cell.length_b   1.000
_cell.length_c   1.000
_cell.angle_alpha   90.00
_cell.angle_beta   90.00
_cell.angle_gamma   90.00
#
_symmetry.space_group_name_H-M   'P 1'
#
loop_
_entity.id
_entity.type
_entity.pdbx_description
1 polymer ?
#
loop_
_entity_poly.entity_id
_entity_poly.type
_entity_poly.pdbx_seq_one_letter_code
_entity_poly.pdbx_strand_id
1 'polypeptide(L)'
;MQMFSSATDQEISDLRDHIKRKIKPVEDQQSLVVDALNVLYTGINNIRSRYGIDEVLQKSLNIFANVLLIVRKGGDTSRVWNEHDKFYNSRLSAFFCHRMSSDDLFILLAVMELGRNAFFLTNDFFMNHRNMLTTSGQSLFDKWVEKRAVRLDDKDIIVSLQLFE
;
A
#
# COMPACT_ATOMS: atom_id res chain seq x y z
N MET A 1 -5.85 -11.00 24.72
CA MET A 1 -5.02 -11.12 23.51
C MET A 1 -5.98 -11.24 22.33
N GLN A 2 -6.25 -10.15 21.59
CA GLN A 2 -7.16 -10.21 20.44
C GLN A 2 -6.41 -10.90 19.29
N MET A 3 -6.93 -12.03 18.83
CA MET A 3 -6.37 -12.80 17.73
C MET A 3 -6.69 -12.04 16.44
N PHE A 4 -5.71 -11.32 15.88
CA PHE A 4 -5.82 -10.79 14.53
C PHE A 4 -5.82 -11.97 13.55
N SER A 5 -6.89 -12.14 12.78
CA SER A 5 -6.91 -13.09 11.68
C SER A 5 -6.23 -12.47 10.47
N SER A 6 -5.44 -13.25 9.72
CA SER A 6 -4.75 -12.81 8.51
C SER A 6 -5.68 -12.10 7.52
N ALA A 7 -6.79 -12.75 7.15
CA ALA A 7 -7.89 -12.22 6.35
C ALA A 7 -8.98 -13.30 6.24
N THR A 8 -10.20 -12.95 5.83
CA THR A 8 -11.18 -13.94 5.36
C THR A 8 -11.00 -14.22 3.87
N ASP A 9 -11.35 -15.42 3.40
CA ASP A 9 -11.31 -15.77 1.97
C ASP A 9 -12.19 -14.82 1.13
N GLN A 10 -13.30 -14.34 1.71
CA GLN A 10 -14.16 -13.36 1.07
C GLN A 10 -13.45 -12.02 0.88
N GLU A 11 -12.77 -11.50 1.91
CA GLU A 11 -12.02 -10.23 1.76
C GLU A 11 -10.88 -10.35 0.74
N ILE A 12 -10.22 -11.52 0.66
CA ILE A 12 -9.20 -11.80 -0.36
C ILE A 12 -9.83 -11.76 -1.76
N SER A 13 -10.98 -12.41 -1.94
CA SER A 13 -11.73 -12.38 -3.21
C SER A 13 -12.14 -10.96 -3.57
N ASP A 14 -12.65 -10.20 -2.61
CA ASP A 14 -13.10 -8.82 -2.81
C ASP A 14 -11.95 -7.91 -3.25
N LEU A 15 -10.74 -8.09 -2.69
CA LEU A 15 -9.54 -7.36 -3.13
C LEU A 15 -9.21 -7.69 -4.58
N ARG A 16 -9.18 -8.97 -4.95
CA ARG A 16 -8.89 -9.41 -6.32
C ARG A 16 -9.89 -8.84 -7.31
N ASP A 17 -11.17 -8.88 -6.97
CA ASP A 17 -12.23 -8.32 -7.81
C ASP A 17 -12.19 -6.79 -7.87
N HIS A 18 -11.73 -6.13 -6.80
CA HIS A 18 -11.48 -4.70 -6.81
C HIS A 18 -10.36 -4.35 -7.78
N ILE A 19 -9.21 -5.02 -7.67
CA ILE A 19 -8.04 -4.82 -8.55
C ILE A 19 -8.46 -4.99 -10.01
N LYS A 20 -9.09 -6.12 -10.37
CA LYS A 20 -9.53 -6.41 -11.74
C LYS A 20 -10.48 -5.36 -12.32
N ARG A 21 -11.37 -4.80 -11.49
CA ARG A 21 -12.38 -3.82 -11.94
C ARG A 21 -11.84 -2.39 -12.02
N LYS A 22 -10.98 -2.00 -11.08
CA LYS A 22 -10.57 -0.61 -10.88
C LYS A 22 -9.21 -0.29 -11.46
N ILE A 23 -8.35 -1.29 -11.60
CA ILE A 23 -6.98 -1.10 -12.06
C ILE A 23 -6.83 -1.88 -13.36
N LYS A 24 -6.59 -1.14 -14.44
CA LYS A 24 -6.28 -1.72 -15.75
C LYS A 24 -4.76 -1.75 -15.87
N PRO A 25 -4.11 -2.91 -15.65
CA PRO A 25 -2.69 -3.01 -15.93
C PRO A 25 -2.49 -2.82 -17.43
N VAL A 26 -1.79 -1.77 -17.80
CA VAL A 26 -1.25 -1.60 -19.16
C VAL A 26 0.17 -2.14 -19.09
N GLU A 27 0.53 -3.02 -20.04
CA GLU A 27 1.93 -3.43 -20.21
C GLU A 27 2.77 -2.14 -20.27
N ASP A 28 3.82 -2.05 -19.45
CA ASP A 28 4.70 -0.88 -19.25
C ASP A 28 4.27 0.21 -18.26
N GLN A 29 3.06 0.18 -17.71
CA GLN A 29 2.66 1.14 -16.68
C GLN A 29 2.93 0.64 -15.25
N GLN A 30 3.56 1.51 -14.45
CA GLN A 30 3.81 1.23 -13.04
C GLN A 30 2.59 1.56 -12.18
N SER A 31 2.28 0.69 -11.23
CA SER A 31 1.19 0.88 -10.25
C SER A 31 1.74 0.91 -8.84
N LEU A 32 1.12 1.70 -7.97
CA LEU A 32 1.51 1.80 -6.56
C LEU A 32 0.39 1.32 -5.66
N VAL A 33 0.73 0.44 -4.72
CA VAL A 33 -0.12 0.10 -3.57
C VAL A 33 0.33 0.93 -2.38
N VAL A 34 -0.57 1.61 -1.70
CA VAL A 34 -0.24 2.50 -0.57
C VAL A 34 -0.80 1.92 0.72
N ASP A 35 0.09 1.76 1.70
CA ASP A 35 -0.27 1.49 3.09
C ASP A 35 -0.79 2.77 3.74
N ALA A 36 -2.11 2.98 3.63
CA ALA A 36 -2.72 4.22 4.04
C ALA A 36 -2.58 4.48 5.55
N LEU A 37 -2.53 3.41 6.36
CA LEU A 37 -2.41 3.54 7.80
C LEU A 37 -0.97 3.95 8.18
N ASN A 38 0.03 3.31 7.58
CA ASN A 38 1.43 3.63 7.82
C ASN A 38 1.78 5.05 7.34
N VAL A 39 1.29 5.45 6.17
CA VAL A 39 1.47 6.82 5.66
C VAL A 39 0.81 7.84 6.58
N LEU A 40 -0.42 7.55 7.04
CA LEU A 40 -1.14 8.43 7.95
C LEU A 40 -0.37 8.64 9.26
N TYR A 41 0.12 7.58 9.91
CA TYR A 41 0.83 7.72 11.18
C TYR A 41 2.27 8.21 11.06
N THR A 42 2.94 7.93 9.94
CA THR A 42 4.25 8.53 9.64
C THR A 42 4.12 10.06 9.51
N GLY A 43 3.00 10.55 8.96
CA GLY A 43 2.67 11.98 8.92
C GLY A 43 2.20 12.57 10.26
N ILE A 44 1.44 11.82 11.06
CA ILE A 44 0.88 12.28 12.36
C ILE A 44 1.93 12.40 13.46
N ASN A 45 2.92 11.49 13.52
CA ASN A 45 3.99 11.57 14.52
C ASN A 45 4.89 12.80 14.32
N ASN A 46 4.81 13.46 13.17
CA ASN A 46 5.37 14.77 12.93
C ASN A 46 4.30 15.84 13.24
N ILE A 47 4.23 16.27 14.51
CA ILE A 47 3.31 17.28 15.11
C ILE A 47 3.12 18.55 14.25
N ARG A 48 3.99 18.80 13.27
CA ARG A 48 3.95 19.96 12.35
C ARG A 48 3.09 19.79 11.10
N SER A 49 2.62 18.59 10.72
CA SER A 49 1.93 18.40 9.43
C SER A 49 0.48 17.92 9.58
N ARG A 50 -0.47 18.85 9.68
CA ARG A 50 -1.91 18.52 9.68
C ARG A 50 -2.46 18.09 8.32
N TYR A 51 -1.67 18.04 7.24
CA TYR A 51 -2.14 17.77 5.87
C TYR A 51 -1.07 17.12 4.98
N GLY A 52 -0.61 15.91 5.30
CA GLY A 52 0.46 15.24 4.55
C GLY A 52 0.00 14.24 3.48
N ILE A 53 -1.21 13.69 3.60
CA ILE A 53 -1.59 12.52 2.80
C ILE A 53 -2.00 12.88 1.37
N ASP A 54 -2.69 14.00 1.19
CA ASP A 54 -3.06 14.48 -0.14
C ASP A 54 -1.81 14.82 -0.97
N GLU A 55 -0.79 15.42 -0.35
CA GLU A 55 0.49 15.70 -1.00
C GLU A 55 1.20 14.42 -1.46
N VAL A 56 1.27 13.41 -0.57
CA VAL A 56 1.84 12.09 -0.90
C VAL A 56 1.05 11.43 -2.03
N LEU A 57 -0.28 11.49 -2.02
CA LEU A 57 -1.10 10.94 -3.08
C LEU A 57 -0.91 11.67 -4.41
N GLN A 58 -0.81 13.00 -4.41
CA GLN A 58 -0.52 13.79 -5.61
C GLN A 58 0.86 13.45 -6.18
N LYS A 59 1.90 13.39 -5.34
CA LYS A 59 3.25 12.95 -5.76
C LYS A 59 3.22 11.53 -6.33
N SER A 60 2.48 10.63 -5.70
CA SER A 60 2.30 9.26 -6.18
C SER A 60 1.66 9.22 -7.56
N LEU A 61 0.60 10.00 -7.78
CA LEU A 61 -0.11 10.09 -9.06
C LEU A 61 0.70 10.76 -10.18
N ASN A 62 1.78 11.47 -9.86
CA ASN A 62 2.74 12.01 -10.83
C ASN A 62 3.79 10.98 -11.27
N ILE A 63 4.06 9.97 -10.44
CA ILE A 63 5.07 8.93 -10.70
C ILE A 63 4.42 7.66 -11.26
N PHE A 64 3.25 7.28 -10.73
CA PHE A 64 2.59 6.01 -11.02
C PHE A 64 1.29 6.23 -11.82
N ALA A 65 1.01 5.30 -12.73
CA ALA A 65 -0.16 5.36 -13.58
C ALA A 65 -1.45 5.11 -12.78
N ASN A 66 -1.40 4.18 -11.81
CA ASN A 66 -2.50 3.87 -10.91
C ASN A 66 -2.00 3.81 -9.47
N VAL A 67 -2.83 4.27 -8.54
CA VAL A 67 -2.57 4.24 -7.10
C VAL A 67 -3.75 3.54 -6.40
N LEU A 68 -3.46 2.48 -5.66
CA LEU A 68 -4.41 1.72 -4.84
C LEU A 68 -4.07 1.88 -3.37
N LEU A 69 -4.98 2.46 -2.59
CA LEU A 69 -4.85 2.51 -1.14
C LEU A 69 -5.41 1.23 -0.54
N ILE A 70 -4.65 0.60 0.34
CA ILE A 70 -5.20 -0.38 1.29
C ILE A 70 -5.44 0.35 2.60
N VAL A 71 -6.69 0.37 3.03
CA VAL A 71 -7.14 1.13 4.20
C VAL A 71 -7.72 0.18 5.23
N ARG A 72 -7.03 0.02 6.37
CA ARG A 72 -7.62 -0.69 7.52
C ARG A 72 -8.71 0.16 8.15
N LYS A 73 -9.94 -0.34 8.19
CA LYS A 73 -11.06 0.35 8.83
C LYS A 73 -10.75 0.63 10.31
N GLY A 74 -10.86 1.88 10.73
CA GLY A 74 -10.58 2.32 12.10
C GLY A 74 -11.05 3.76 12.32
N GLY A 75 -11.01 4.25 13.56
CA GLY A 75 -11.48 5.60 13.89
C GLY A 75 -10.79 6.70 13.08
N ASP A 76 -9.46 6.67 13.02
CA ASP A 76 -8.68 7.70 12.33
C ASP A 76 -8.75 7.58 10.80
N THR A 77 -8.68 6.36 10.27
CA THR A 77 -8.77 6.14 8.82
C THR A 77 -10.16 6.44 8.28
N SER A 78 -11.23 6.06 8.99
CA SER A 78 -12.59 6.39 8.59
C SER A 78 -12.81 7.91 8.57
N ARG A 79 -12.25 8.65 9.52
CA ARG A 79 -12.34 10.11 9.54
C ARG A 79 -11.60 10.78 8.38
N VAL A 80 -10.44 10.27 7.98
CA VAL A 80 -9.63 10.85 6.89
C VAL A 80 -10.14 10.44 5.50
N TRP A 81 -10.65 9.21 5.38
CA TRP A 81 -10.92 8.55 4.10
C TRP A 81 -12.41 8.29 3.78
N ASN A 82 -13.35 8.61 4.69
CA ASN A 82 -14.80 8.56 4.40
C ASN A 82 -15.31 9.76 3.57
N GLU A 83 -14.46 10.74 3.27
CA GLU A 83 -14.83 11.85 2.38
C GLU A 83 -14.81 11.34 0.94
N HIS A 84 -15.99 10.98 0.42
CA HIS A 84 -16.21 10.51 -0.96
C HIS A 84 -15.56 11.40 -2.03
N ASP A 85 -15.31 12.67 -1.72
CA ASP A 85 -14.72 13.65 -2.63
C ASP A 85 -13.22 13.45 -2.90
N LYS A 86 -12.49 12.64 -2.10
CA LYS A 86 -11.03 12.47 -2.28
C LYS A 86 -10.64 11.53 -3.43
N PHE A 87 -11.58 10.75 -3.96
CA PHE A 87 -11.32 9.71 -4.95
C PHE A 87 -11.92 10.00 -6.34
N TYR A 88 -12.20 11.27 -6.68
CA TYR A 88 -12.68 11.61 -8.04
C TYR A 88 -11.67 11.31 -9.15
N ASN A 89 -10.38 11.19 -8.83
CA ASN A 89 -9.38 10.81 -9.80
C ASN A 89 -9.54 9.32 -10.16
N SER A 90 -9.82 9.02 -11.44
CA SER A 90 -10.01 7.65 -11.92
C SER A 90 -8.78 6.75 -11.79
N ARG A 91 -7.60 7.32 -11.58
CA ARG A 91 -6.32 6.61 -11.35
C ARG A 91 -6.08 6.29 -9.87
N LEU A 92 -6.96 6.77 -8.98
CA LEU A 92 -6.89 6.56 -7.54
C LEU A 92 -8.04 5.67 -7.09
N SER A 93 -7.73 4.60 -6.36
CA SER A 93 -8.73 3.69 -5.80
C SER A 93 -8.38 3.34 -4.36
N ALA A 94 -9.38 2.94 -3.58
CA ALA A 94 -9.20 2.53 -2.20
C ALA A 94 -9.95 1.22 -1.92
N PHE A 95 -9.24 0.26 -1.33
CA PHE A 95 -9.78 -0.97 -0.79
C PHE A 95 -9.77 -0.92 0.73
N PHE A 96 -10.93 -1.13 1.35
CA PHE A 96 -11.09 -1.02 2.80
C PHE A 96 -11.14 -2.39 3.45
N CYS A 97 -10.02 -2.86 4.00
CA CYS A 97 -9.98 -4.11 4.75
C CYS A 97 -10.64 -3.94 6.14
N HIS A 98 -11.15 -5.04 6.69
CA HIS A 98 -11.80 -5.03 7.99
C HIS A 98 -10.81 -4.69 9.12
N ARG A 99 -11.31 -4.08 10.19
CA ARG A 99 -10.49 -3.59 11.33
C ARG A 99 -9.68 -4.66 12.06
N MET A 100 -10.12 -5.91 11.94
CA MET A 100 -9.48 -7.09 12.59
C MET A 100 -8.52 -7.82 11.66
N SER A 101 -8.46 -7.44 10.39
CA SER A 101 -7.64 -8.09 9.38
C SER A 101 -6.26 -7.41 9.32
N SER A 102 -5.23 -8.18 8.98
CA SER A 102 -3.88 -7.65 8.82
C SER A 102 -3.75 -6.94 7.47
N ASP A 103 -3.65 -5.61 7.49
CA ASP A 103 -3.41 -4.76 6.34
C ASP A 103 -2.10 -5.10 5.62
N ASP A 104 -1.04 -5.45 6.35
CA ASP A 104 0.25 -5.89 5.76
C ASP A 104 0.08 -6.97 4.70
N LEU A 105 -0.73 -8.00 4.97
CA LEU A 105 -0.96 -9.10 4.04
C LEU A 105 -1.75 -8.66 2.82
N PHE A 106 -2.69 -7.72 2.96
CA PHE A 106 -3.41 -7.14 1.82
C PHE A 106 -2.49 -6.27 0.96
N ILE A 107 -1.55 -5.53 1.55
CA ILE A 107 -0.52 -4.79 0.80
C ILE A 107 0.28 -5.75 -0.07
N LEU A 108 0.88 -6.78 0.56
CA LEU A 108 1.71 -7.75 -0.12
C LEU A 108 0.93 -8.49 -1.22
N LEU A 109 -0.29 -8.92 -0.92
CA LEU A 109 -1.17 -9.59 -1.88
C LEU A 109 -1.52 -8.67 -3.06
N ALA A 110 -1.91 -7.41 -2.81
CA ALA A 110 -2.29 -6.49 -3.87
C ALA A 110 -1.15 -6.23 -4.85
N VAL A 111 0.08 -6.06 -4.35
CA VAL A 111 1.27 -5.88 -5.21
C VAL A 111 1.53 -7.13 -6.04
N MET A 112 1.41 -8.32 -5.45
CA MET A 112 1.59 -9.58 -6.16
C MET A 112 0.54 -9.79 -7.26
N GLU A 113 -0.73 -9.48 -6.98
CA GLU A 113 -1.83 -9.59 -7.94
C GLU A 113 -1.72 -8.57 -9.09
N LEU A 114 -1.19 -7.36 -8.82
CA LEU A 114 -0.91 -6.35 -9.85
C LEU A 114 0.32 -6.71 -10.71
N GLY A 115 1.19 -7.60 -10.22
CA GLY A 115 2.26 -8.20 -10.99
C GLY A 115 3.56 -7.38 -11.04
N ARG A 116 4.36 -7.65 -12.08
CA ARG A 116 5.78 -7.26 -12.14
C ARG A 116 6.07 -5.76 -12.22
N ASN A 117 5.09 -4.89 -12.46
CA ASN A 117 5.27 -3.44 -12.49
C ASN A 117 4.63 -2.74 -11.29
N ALA A 118 4.26 -3.51 -10.26
CA ALA A 118 3.67 -2.99 -9.04
C ALA A 118 4.73 -2.70 -7.97
N PHE A 119 4.49 -1.60 -7.26
CA PHE A 119 5.29 -1.10 -6.15
C PHE A 119 4.42 -0.95 -4.91
N PHE A 120 5.01 -0.83 -3.74
CA PHE A 120 4.27 -0.48 -2.53
C PHE A 120 4.92 0.61 -1.70
N LEU A 121 4.10 1.55 -1.23
CA LEU A 121 4.49 2.64 -0.34
C LEU A 121 4.15 2.30 1.11
N THR A 122 5.17 2.13 1.93
CA THR A 122 5.08 1.96 3.39
C THR A 122 6.46 2.21 3.98
N ASN A 123 6.57 2.58 5.25
CA ASN A 123 7.82 2.57 6.01
C ASN A 123 7.97 1.32 6.89
N ASP A 124 7.00 0.40 6.85
CA ASP A 124 7.13 -0.89 7.51
C ASP A 124 8.04 -1.84 6.69
N PHE A 125 8.95 -2.51 7.37
CA PHE A 125 9.84 -3.49 6.74
C PHE A 125 9.25 -4.90 6.69
N PHE A 126 8.04 -5.11 7.23
CA PHE A 126 7.34 -6.39 7.32
C PHE A 126 8.17 -7.46 8.04
N MET A 127 8.99 -7.07 9.03
CA MET A 127 9.95 -7.97 9.69
C MET A 127 9.29 -9.20 10.32
N ASN A 128 8.09 -9.04 10.89
CA ASN A 128 7.35 -10.17 11.45
C ASN A 128 6.97 -11.20 10.37
N HIS A 129 6.42 -10.74 9.24
CA HIS A 129 6.04 -11.62 8.12
C HIS A 129 7.26 -12.22 7.44
N ARG A 130 8.33 -11.43 7.26
CA ARG A 130 9.63 -11.92 6.76
C ARG A 130 10.14 -13.08 7.61
N ASN A 131 10.09 -12.97 8.93
CA ASN A 131 10.59 -13.99 9.86
C ASN A 131 9.76 -15.28 9.86
N MET A 132 8.56 -15.28 9.28
CA MET A 132 7.74 -16.48 9.07
C MET A 132 8.21 -17.30 7.86
N LEU A 133 9.07 -16.75 7.00
CA LEU A 133 9.60 -17.42 5.82
C LEU A 133 10.84 -18.26 6.16
N THR A 134 11.10 -19.29 5.34
CA THR A 134 12.38 -20.02 5.35
C THR A 134 13.54 -19.08 5.01
N THR A 135 14.79 -19.45 5.33
CA THR A 135 15.97 -18.63 5.03
C THR A 135 16.06 -18.25 3.54
N SER A 136 15.78 -19.18 2.62
CA SER A 136 15.74 -18.89 1.19
C SER A 136 14.59 -17.96 0.81
N GLY A 137 13.42 -18.13 1.45
CA GLY A 137 12.27 -17.24 1.29
C GLY A 137 12.56 -15.82 1.78
N GLN A 138 13.26 -15.68 2.91
CA GLN A 138 13.71 -14.38 3.44
C GLN A 138 14.61 -13.65 2.44
N SER A 139 15.62 -14.33 1.88
CA SER A 139 16.51 -13.72 0.88
C SER A 139 15.78 -13.29 -0.39
N LEU A 140 14.78 -14.05 -0.84
CA LEU A 140 13.94 -13.65 -1.98
C LEU A 140 13.05 -12.47 -1.63
N PHE A 141 12.45 -12.48 -0.44
CA PHE A 141 11.62 -11.40 0.07
C PHE A 141 12.42 -10.10 0.18
N ASP A 142 13.63 -10.14 0.72
CA ASP A 142 14.50 -8.96 0.85
C ASP A 142 14.79 -8.32 -0.50
N LYS A 143 15.19 -9.12 -1.49
CA LYS A 143 15.44 -8.65 -2.86
C LYS A 143 14.18 -8.08 -3.50
N TRP A 144 13.02 -8.67 -3.20
CA TRP A 144 11.74 -8.18 -3.71
C TRP A 144 11.37 -6.85 -3.04
N VAL A 145 11.50 -6.72 -1.71
CA VAL A 145 11.27 -5.48 -0.98
C VAL A 145 12.23 -4.39 -1.45
N GLU A 146 13.53 -4.68 -1.60
CA GLU A 146 14.53 -3.73 -2.08
C GLU A 146 14.18 -3.12 -3.44
N LYS A 147 13.60 -3.92 -4.34
CA LYS A 147 13.23 -3.50 -5.70
C LYS A 147 11.86 -2.85 -5.80
N ARG A 148 10.94 -3.13 -4.87
CA ARG A 148 9.50 -2.78 -4.99
C ARG A 148 9.01 -1.83 -3.93
N ALA A 149 9.72 -1.71 -2.80
CA ALA A 149 9.35 -0.80 -1.75
C ALA A 149 9.66 0.64 -2.16
N VAL A 150 8.70 1.49 -1.88
CA VAL A 150 8.78 2.93 -1.94
C VAL A 150 8.63 3.41 -0.51
N ARG A 151 9.50 4.33 -0.08
CA ARG A 151 9.55 4.82 1.31
C ARG A 151 9.17 6.29 1.37
N LEU A 152 8.71 6.74 2.53
CA LEU A 152 8.49 8.15 2.82
C LEU A 152 9.60 8.68 3.71
N ASP A 153 10.20 9.80 3.30
CA ASP A 153 11.13 10.59 4.12
C ASP A 153 10.74 12.07 4.04
N ASP A 154 10.47 12.70 5.19
CA ASP A 154 9.98 14.08 5.33
C ASP A 154 8.98 14.57 4.26
N LYS A 155 8.07 13.67 3.83
CA LYS A 155 7.00 13.82 2.80
C LYS A 155 7.42 13.60 1.33
N ASP A 156 8.67 13.29 1.07
CA ASP A 156 9.11 12.86 -0.25
C ASP A 156 9.03 11.35 -0.42
N ILE A 157 8.75 10.95 -1.66
CA ILE A 157 8.61 9.56 -2.07
C ILE A 157 9.98 9.10 -2.56
N ILE A 158 10.62 8.24 -1.79
CA ILE A 158 11.89 7.62 -2.15
C ILE A 158 11.58 6.31 -2.87
N VAL A 159 11.80 6.30 -4.18
CA VAL A 159 11.77 5.08 -5.01
C VAL A 159 13.20 4.54 -5.09
N SER A 160 13.38 3.24 -4.86
CA SER A 160 14.68 2.60 -5.09
C SER A 160 15.05 2.70 -6.58
N LEU A 161 16.06 3.51 -6.90
CA LEU A 161 16.45 3.86 -8.27
C LEU A 161 17.23 2.76 -9.01
N GLN A 162 17.36 1.55 -8.46
CA GLN A 162 18.05 0.42 -9.14
C GLN A 162 17.26 -0.17 -10.32
N LEU A 163 16.35 0.59 -10.94
CA LEU A 163 15.50 0.15 -12.05
C LEU A 163 15.98 0.65 -13.43
N PHE A 164 17.21 1.16 -13.51
CA PHE A 164 17.79 1.71 -14.73
C PHE A 164 19.05 0.97 -15.19
N GLU A 165 19.02 -0.37 -15.18
CA GLU A 165 19.95 -1.20 -15.96
C GLU A 165 19.18 -2.32 -16.67
#